data_AF-A0A168QEG1-F1
#
_entry.id   AF-A0A168QEG1-F1
#
_cell.length_a   1.000
_cell.length_b   1.000
_cell.length_c   1.000
_cell.angle_alpha   90.00
_cell.angle_beta   90.00
_cell.angle_gamma   90.00
#
_symmetry.space_group_name_H-M   'P 1'
#
loop_
_entity.id
_entity.type
_entity.pdbx_description
1 polymer ?
#
loop_
_entity_poly.entity_id
_entity_poly.type
_entity_poly.pdbx_seq_one_letter_code
_entity_poly.pdbx_strand_id
1 'polypeptide(L)' 'FSKLVSVRETYSKTDYDRGSDPDAVCTRLTPAMAQQIKEELNAYKLHEMQVHEYSRV' A
#
# COMPACT_ATOMS: atom_id res chain seq x y z
N PHE A 1 3.79 7.34 -32.78
CA PHE A 1 3.79 8.09 -31.50
C PHE A 1 3.74 9.59 -31.77
N SER A 2 2.86 10.32 -31.08
CA SER A 2 2.83 11.79 -31.16
C SER A 2 4.12 12.37 -30.54
N LYS A 3 4.73 13.34 -31.21
CA LYS A 3 5.93 14.04 -30.72
C LYS A 3 5.61 15.13 -29.69
N LEU A 4 4.33 15.45 -29.51
CA LEU A 4 3.87 16.50 -28.62
C LEU A 4 3.04 15.90 -27.48
N VAL A 5 3.44 16.22 -26.26
CA VAL A 5 2.72 15.90 -25.03
C VAL A 5 1.93 17.14 -24.62
N SER A 6 0.61 17.01 -24.47
CA SER A 6 -0.23 18.04 -23.89
C SER A 6 -0.25 17.86 -22.37
N VAL A 7 0.22 18.86 -21.63
CA VAL A 7 0.19 18.89 -20.18
C VAL A 7 -0.89 19.88 -19.74
N ARG A 8 -1.83 19.42 -18.91
CA ARG A 8 -2.79 20.29 -18.22
C ARG A 8 -2.30 20.50 -16.80
N GLU A 9 -2.29 21.75 -16.36
CA GLU A 9 -1.91 22.07 -14.99
C GLU A 9 -2.96 21.54 -14.00
N THR A 10 -2.47 20.99 -12.90
CA THR A 10 -3.25 20.54 -11.75
C THR A 10 -2.53 21.00 -10.48
N TYR A 11 -3.10 20.77 -9.30
CA TYR A 11 -2.47 21.12 -8.03
C TYR A 11 -1.03 20.60 -7.97
N SER A 12 -0.08 21.50 -7.79
CA SER A 12 1.35 21.27 -7.65
C SER A 12 1.71 20.86 -6.21
N LYS A 13 2.97 20.47 -5.98
CA LYS A 13 3.45 20.12 -4.62
C LYS A 13 3.44 21.33 -3.68
N THR A 14 3.52 22.54 -4.21
CA THR A 14 3.44 23.77 -3.41
C THR A 14 2.00 24.11 -3.04
N ASP A 15 1.02 23.60 -3.79
CA ASP A 15 -0.40 23.87 -3.53
C ASP A 15 -0.95 23.02 -2.39
N TYR A 16 -0.35 21.84 -2.14
CA TYR A 16 -0.66 21.02 -0.97
C TYR A 16 0.45 20.02 -0.66
N ASP A 17 0.58 19.69 0.62
CA ASP A 17 1.55 18.68 1.06
C ASP A 17 1.07 17.28 0.67
N ARG A 18 1.96 16.55 -0.03
CA ARG A 18 1.78 15.14 -0.41
C ARG A 18 2.62 14.19 0.45
N GLY A 19 3.30 14.73 1.46
CA GLY A 19 4.07 13.97 2.44
C GLY A 19 3.15 12.97 3.14
N SER A 20 3.64 11.74 3.30
CA SER A 20 3.02 10.79 4.20
C SER A 20 3.20 11.24 5.64
N ASP A 21 2.33 10.76 6.52
CA ASP A 21 2.50 10.92 7.97
C ASP A 21 3.91 10.46 8.39
N PRO A 22 4.76 11.34 8.98
CA PRO A 22 6.07 10.93 9.50
C PRO A 22 5.94 9.82 10.54
N ASP A 23 4.76 9.74 11.17
CA ASP A 23 4.37 8.76 12.15
C ASP A 23 3.58 7.58 11.56
N ALA A 24 3.85 7.21 10.30
CA ALA A 24 3.28 6.01 9.69
C ALA A 24 3.56 4.75 10.55
N VAL A 25 2.51 3.93 10.77
CA VAL A 25 2.58 2.73 11.63
C VAL A 25 3.67 1.77 11.18
N CYS A 26 3.89 1.64 9.87
CA CYS A 26 4.94 0.78 9.31
C CYS A 26 6.36 1.16 9.77
N THR A 27 6.59 2.45 10.08
CA THR A 27 7.87 2.96 10.58
C THR A 27 8.07 2.70 12.08
N ARG A 28 6.98 2.44 12.83
CA ARG A 28 6.99 2.16 14.28
C ARG A 28 6.59 0.72 14.63
N LEU A 29 6.69 -0.21 13.70
CA LEU A 29 6.35 -1.61 13.97
C LEU A 29 7.27 -2.20 15.03
N THR A 30 6.69 -2.50 16.19
CA THR A 30 7.37 -3.32 17.20
C THR A 30 7.35 -4.79 16.77
N PRO A 31 8.28 -5.63 17.24
CA PRO A 31 8.27 -7.06 16.94
C PRO A 31 6.96 -7.75 17.29
N ALA A 32 6.33 -7.35 18.41
CA ALA A 32 5.04 -7.89 18.83
C ALA A 32 3.91 -7.53 17.87
N MET A 33 3.83 -6.28 17.42
CA MET A 33 2.83 -5.83 16.44
C MET A 33 3.02 -6.53 15.09
N ALA A 34 4.27 -6.68 14.64
CA ALA A 34 4.56 -7.39 13.41
C ALA A 34 4.11 -8.86 13.47
N GLN A 35 4.29 -9.51 14.61
CA GLN A 35 3.81 -10.88 14.83
C GLN A 35 2.28 -10.96 14.78
N GLN A 36 1.58 -10.04 15.45
CA GLN A 36 0.11 -9.97 15.41
C GLN A 36 -0.42 -9.76 13.98
N ILE A 37 0.15 -8.81 13.24
CA ILE A 37 -0.23 -8.55 11.84
C ILE A 37 0.01 -9.79 10.97
N LYS A 38 1.11 -10.51 11.19
CA LYS A 38 1.42 -11.74 10.46
C LYS A 38 0.39 -12.82 10.73
N GLU A 39 0.01 -13.03 11.98
CA GLU A 39 -1.00 -14.02 12.35
C GLU A 39 -2.36 -13.69 11.75
N GLU A 40 -2.78 -12.44 11.84
CA GLU A 40 -4.03 -11.94 11.25
C GLU A 40 -4.05 -12.12 9.73
N LEU A 41 -3.00 -11.70 9.03
CA LEU A 41 -2.91 -11.83 7.58
C LEU A 41 -2.86 -13.29 7.13
N ASN A 42 -2.18 -14.17 7.87
CA ASN A 42 -2.16 -15.59 7.55
C ASN A 42 -3.54 -16.22 7.72
N ALA A 43 -4.27 -15.85 8.77
CA ALA A 43 -5.63 -16.31 8.99
C ALA A 43 -6.55 -15.85 7.85
N TYR A 44 -6.51 -14.56 7.49
CA TYR A 44 -7.29 -14.01 6.38
C TYR A 44 -6.97 -14.70 5.05
N LYS A 45 -5.68 -14.82 4.71
CA LYS A 45 -5.24 -15.46 3.45
C LYS A 45 -5.67 -16.91 3.34
N LEU A 46 -5.75 -17.63 4.47
CA LEU A 46 -6.09 -19.03 4.49
C LEU A 46 -7.60 -19.27 4.43
N HIS A 47 -8.38 -18.52 5.20
CA HIS A 47 -9.80 -18.82 5.43
C HIS A 47 -10.76 -17.94 4.63
N GLU A 48 -10.37 -16.72 4.29
CA GLU A 48 -11.29 -15.71 3.74
C GLU A 48 -10.91 -15.28 2.32
N MET A 49 -9.61 -15.16 2.04
CA MET A 49 -9.15 -14.64 0.76
C MET A 49 -9.43 -15.62 -0.38
N GLN A 50 -10.27 -15.18 -1.33
CA GLN A 50 -10.49 -15.93 -2.56
C GLN A 50 -9.26 -15.85 -3.45
N VAL A 51 -8.70 -17.01 -3.75
CA VAL A 51 -7.56 -17.18 -4.64
C VAL A 51 -7.90 -18.30 -5.63
N HIS A 52 -7.64 -18.04 -6.92
CA HIS A 52 -7.78 -19.05 -7.96
C HIS A 52 -6.87 -20.25 -7.64
N GLU A 53 -7.34 -21.47 -7.88
CA GLU A 53 -6.63 -22.70 -7.46
C GLU A 53 -5.19 -22.76 -7.97
N TYR A 54 -4.97 -22.43 -9.24
CA TYR A 54 -3.62 -22.36 -9.85
C TYR A 54 -2.71 -21.23 -9.33
N SER A 55 -3.22 -20.33 -8.48
CA SER A 55 -2.45 -19.22 -7.90
C SER A 55 -2.24 -19.37 -6.39
N ARG A 56 -2.56 -20.54 -5.81
CA ARG A 56 -2.44 -20.83 -4.37
C ARG A 56 -1.07 -21.38 -3.95
N VAL A 57 -0.20 -21.69 -4.90
CA VAL A 57 1.14 -22.28 -4.70
C VAL A 57 2.24 -21.24 -4.81
#